data_AF-A0A537WFZ5-F1
#
_entry.id   AF-A0A537WFZ5-F1
#
_cell.length_a   1.000
_cell.length_b   1.000
_cell.length_c   1.000
_cell.angle_alpha   90.00
_cell.angle_beta   90.00
_cell.angle_gamma   90.00
#
_symmetry.space_group_name_H-M   'P 1'
#
loop_
_entity.id
_entity.type
_entity.pdbx_description
1 polymer ?
#
loop_
_entity_poly.entity_id
_entity_poly.type
_entity_poly.pdbx_seq_one_letter_code
_entity_poly.pdbx_strand_id
1 'polypeptide(L)'
;MRGPGALYVVEGGGRYAKVCDAEPHVLETKVRKSPTPSQVHDRLESGGFSLSGALLDSINASLGATRVSSIEYTLADPAISEISLSDLSEIEDAMLQQKRCDDTVQRLLKQGKKVCSGAAALSATTRYRVHVEAKFEANAEDRTPILGAAQKALAEHTQSQIQSIGTDQFSGENLFYGIQLSELCITLDTATEPSVLTNSDVPQPPAPRSGI
;
A
#
# COMPACT_ATOMS: atom_id res chain seq x y z
N MET A 1 -6.31 -4.06 1.63
CA MET A 1 -6.37 -2.92 0.68
C MET A 1 -5.04 -2.16 0.75
N ARG A 2 -4.67 -1.30 -0.21
CA ARG A 2 -3.63 -0.27 0.00
C ARG A 2 -4.39 1.01 0.30
N GLY A 3 -4.29 1.56 1.50
CA GLY A 3 -5.13 2.68 1.91
C GLY A 3 -4.79 3.19 3.31
N PRO A 4 -5.51 4.22 3.78
CA PRO A 4 -5.32 4.75 5.12
C PRO A 4 -5.78 3.74 6.16
N GLY A 5 -5.14 3.73 7.32
CA GLY A 5 -5.40 2.80 8.43
C GLY A 5 -4.65 1.46 8.37
N ALA A 6 -3.93 1.16 7.29
CA ALA A 6 -3.01 0.01 7.24
C ALA A 6 -1.61 0.39 7.77
N LEU A 7 -0.84 -0.60 8.22
CA LEU A 7 0.56 -0.43 8.61
C LEU A 7 1.50 -0.70 7.44
N TYR A 8 2.54 0.12 7.31
CA TYR A 8 3.54 -0.01 6.25
C TYR A 8 4.95 0.02 6.82
N VAL A 9 5.84 -0.82 6.30
CA VAL A 9 7.28 -0.73 6.53
C VAL A 9 7.90 0.18 5.49
N VAL A 10 8.77 1.10 5.91
CA VAL A 10 9.50 2.01 5.03
C VAL A 10 10.80 1.35 4.57
N GLU A 11 10.96 1.18 3.26
CA GLU A 11 12.10 0.46 2.65
C GLU A 11 13.21 1.40 2.14
N GLY A 12 13.04 2.72 2.30
CA GLY A 12 13.96 3.75 1.80
C GLY A 12 13.63 4.20 0.37
N GLY A 13 14.12 5.38 -0.03
CA GLY A 13 13.88 5.92 -1.38
C GLY A 13 12.40 6.16 -1.74
N GLY A 14 11.56 6.47 -0.74
CA GLY A 14 10.12 6.67 -0.90
C GLY A 14 9.31 5.37 -1.04
N ARG A 15 9.95 4.20 -0.97
CA ARG A 15 9.28 2.90 -1.06
C ARG A 15 8.75 2.44 0.28
N TYR A 16 7.60 1.77 0.24
CA TYR A 16 6.98 1.17 1.41
C TYR A 16 6.24 -0.11 1.02
N ALA A 17 6.16 -1.05 1.96
CA ALA A 17 5.44 -2.30 1.82
C ALA A 17 4.43 -2.45 2.94
N LYS A 18 3.24 -2.96 2.61
CA LYS A 18 2.18 -3.16 3.60
C LYS A 18 2.52 -4.33 4.52
N VAL A 19 2.29 -4.14 5.82
CA VAL A 19 2.56 -5.11 6.88
C VAL A 19 1.26 -5.70 7.40
N CYS A 20 0.33 -4.84 7.81
CA CYS A 20 -0.97 -5.24 8.35
C CYS A 20 -2.09 -4.41 7.71
N ASP A 21 -3.25 -5.03 7.54
CA ASP A 21 -4.49 -4.34 7.18
C ASP A 21 -5.34 -4.16 8.44
N ALA A 22 -5.87 -2.96 8.65
CA ALA A 22 -6.94 -2.77 9.61
C ALA A 22 -8.21 -3.48 9.12
N GLU A 23 -9.00 -3.97 10.07
CA GLU A 23 -10.28 -4.58 9.73
C GLU A 23 -11.26 -3.54 9.18
N PRO A 24 -12.05 -3.87 8.14
CA PRO A 24 -12.92 -2.90 7.47
C PRO A 24 -13.85 -2.14 8.42
N HIS A 25 -14.42 -2.84 9.41
CA HIS A 25 -15.36 -2.27 10.38
C HIS A 25 -14.73 -1.18 11.27
N VAL A 26 -13.41 -1.21 11.49
CA VAL A 26 -12.69 -0.19 12.26
C VAL A 26 -12.52 1.08 11.42
N LEU A 27 -12.47 0.95 10.10
CA LEU A 27 -12.23 2.06 9.18
C LEU A 27 -13.50 2.82 8.79
N GLU A 28 -14.65 2.16 8.75
CA GLU A 28 -15.92 2.71 8.20
C GLU A 28 -16.36 4.05 8.82
N THR A 29 -16.07 4.29 10.10
CA THR A 29 -16.46 5.53 10.80
C THR A 29 -15.32 6.54 10.95
N LYS A 30 -14.09 6.13 10.62
CA LYS A 30 -12.85 6.89 10.89
C LYS A 30 -12.22 7.48 9.63
N VAL A 31 -12.49 6.89 8.47
CA VAL A 31 -12.03 7.41 7.19
C VAL A 31 -12.97 8.52 6.72
N ARG A 32 -12.40 9.70 6.47
CA ARG A 32 -13.10 10.86 5.92
C ARG A 32 -12.64 11.13 4.50
N LYS A 33 -13.57 11.41 3.58
CA LYS A 33 -13.23 11.90 2.25
C LYS A 33 -13.07 13.42 2.30
N SER A 34 -11.88 13.91 1.98
CA SER A 34 -11.58 15.33 1.92
C SER A 34 -12.21 15.96 0.67
N PRO A 35 -12.95 17.08 0.80
CA PRO A 35 -13.79 17.63 -0.27
C PRO A 35 -13.09 18.58 -1.26
N THR A 36 -11.75 18.61 -1.34
CA THR A 36 -11.03 19.64 -2.12
C THR A 36 -10.36 19.12 -3.41
N PRO A 37 -11.02 19.24 -4.58
CA PRO A 37 -10.45 18.89 -5.88
C PRO A 37 -9.14 19.59 -6.23
N SER A 38 -8.91 20.83 -5.75
CA SER A 38 -7.72 21.63 -6.10
C SER A 38 -6.43 21.06 -5.49
N GLN A 39 -6.42 20.75 -4.20
CA GLN A 39 -5.26 20.12 -3.53
C GLN A 39 -4.99 18.70 -4.05
N VAL A 40 -6.04 18.04 -4.54
CA VAL A 40 -5.97 16.72 -5.15
C VAL A 40 -5.31 16.77 -6.53
N HIS A 41 -5.61 17.81 -7.33
CA HIS A 41 -4.99 18.03 -8.64
C HIS A 41 -3.48 18.27 -8.51
N ASP A 42 -3.06 19.17 -7.61
CA ASP A 42 -1.64 19.46 -7.39
C ASP A 42 -0.86 18.23 -6.90
N ARG A 43 -1.50 17.37 -6.07
CA ARG A 43 -0.91 16.08 -5.65
C ARG A 43 -0.84 15.07 -6.79
N LEU A 44 -1.82 15.06 -7.71
CA LEU A 44 -1.81 14.24 -8.92
C LEU A 44 -0.67 14.64 -9.86
N GLU A 45 -0.46 15.94 -10.05
CA GLU A 45 0.61 16.44 -10.92
C GLU A 45 2.01 16.26 -10.32
N SER A 46 2.18 16.53 -9.03
CA SER A 46 3.47 16.39 -8.34
C SER A 46 3.85 14.95 -7.98
N GLY A 47 2.88 14.04 -7.90
CA GLY A 47 3.09 12.66 -7.48
C GLY A 47 3.73 11.75 -8.53
N GLY A 48 3.98 12.24 -9.75
CA GLY A 48 4.73 11.50 -10.77
C GLY A 48 4.12 10.14 -11.08
N PHE A 49 2.78 10.06 -11.15
CA PHE A 49 2.08 8.82 -11.45
C PHE A 49 2.32 8.44 -12.89
N SER A 50 3.38 7.68 -13.16
CA SER A 50 3.65 7.07 -14.44
C SER A 50 3.44 5.55 -14.32
N LEU A 51 2.32 5.05 -14.83
CA LEU A 51 2.05 3.61 -14.96
C LEU A 51 2.98 2.90 -15.99
N SER A 52 3.96 3.61 -16.54
CA SER A 52 4.18 3.60 -17.99
C SER A 52 5.31 2.73 -18.54
N GLY A 53 6.02 1.93 -17.73
CA GLY A 53 7.08 1.04 -18.23
C GLY A 53 7.01 -0.38 -17.67
N ALA A 54 7.23 -0.52 -16.36
CA ALA A 54 7.31 -1.83 -15.71
C ALA A 54 6.03 -2.67 -15.82
N LEU A 55 4.84 -2.02 -15.85
CA LEU A 55 3.58 -2.73 -16.03
C LEU A 55 3.44 -3.27 -17.46
N LEU A 56 3.80 -2.46 -18.46
CA LEU A 56 3.81 -2.85 -19.87
C LEU A 56 4.77 -4.02 -20.11
N ASP A 57 5.97 -3.95 -19.53
CA ASP A 57 6.97 -5.01 -19.58
C ASP A 57 6.46 -6.31 -18.93
N SER A 58 5.81 -6.20 -17.77
CA SER A 58 5.20 -7.34 -17.07
C SER A 58 4.12 -8.02 -17.92
N ILE A 59 3.25 -7.24 -18.55
CA ILE A 59 2.19 -7.75 -19.43
C ILE A 59 2.81 -8.46 -20.62
N ASN A 60 3.75 -7.84 -21.33
CA ASN A 60 4.39 -8.43 -22.49
C ASN A 60 5.23 -9.67 -22.12
N ALA A 61 5.88 -9.69 -20.95
CA ALA A 61 6.57 -10.86 -20.43
C ALA A 61 5.60 -12.02 -20.17
N SER A 62 4.43 -11.76 -19.57
CA SER A 62 3.40 -12.78 -19.35
C SER A 62 2.83 -13.36 -20.65
N LEU A 63 2.84 -12.56 -21.72
CA LEU A 63 2.38 -12.92 -23.07
C LEU A 63 3.48 -13.55 -23.94
N GLY A 64 4.72 -13.62 -23.42
CA GLY A 64 5.89 -14.20 -24.09
C GLY A 64 6.36 -13.43 -25.32
N ALA A 65 5.85 -12.22 -25.56
CA ALA A 65 6.19 -11.38 -26.71
C ALA A 65 5.64 -9.96 -26.52
N THR A 66 6.18 -9.00 -27.27
CA THR A 66 5.57 -7.66 -27.41
C THR A 66 4.24 -7.80 -28.17
N ARG A 67 3.14 -7.74 -27.42
CA ARG A 67 1.77 -7.82 -27.94
C ARG A 67 0.94 -6.59 -27.56
N VAL A 68 1.26 -5.94 -26.44
CA VAL A 68 0.71 -4.66 -26.02
C VAL A 68 1.74 -3.59 -26.32
N SER A 69 1.34 -2.56 -27.08
CA SER A 69 2.21 -1.47 -27.51
C SER A 69 2.21 -0.30 -26.52
N SER A 70 1.05 0.03 -25.95
CA SER A 70 0.93 1.05 -24.91
C SER A 70 -0.34 0.86 -24.07
N ILE A 71 -0.36 1.49 -22.89
CA ILE A 71 -1.55 1.60 -22.05
C ILE A 71 -1.74 3.07 -21.74
N GLU A 72 -2.80 3.65 -22.28
CA GLU A 72 -3.25 4.99 -21.89
C GLU A 72 -4.10 4.89 -20.63
N TYR A 73 -4.02 5.88 -19.76
CA TYR A 73 -4.91 5.99 -18.62
C TYR A 73 -5.41 7.41 -18.42
N THR A 74 -6.61 7.53 -17.88
CA THR A 74 -7.22 8.79 -17.47
C THR A 74 -7.78 8.64 -16.07
N LEU A 75 -7.43 9.58 -15.20
CA LEU A 75 -7.94 9.67 -13.83
C LEU A 75 -9.16 10.59 -13.81
N ALA A 76 -10.21 10.16 -13.14
CA ALA A 76 -11.44 10.88 -12.93
C ALA A 76 -11.84 10.81 -11.44
N ASP A 77 -12.61 11.81 -11.01
CA ASP A 77 -13.20 11.87 -9.66
C ASP A 77 -12.18 11.62 -8.53
N PRO A 78 -11.06 12.35 -8.50
CA PRO A 78 -10.02 12.06 -7.54
C PRO A 78 -10.46 12.52 -6.14
N ALA A 79 -10.17 11.69 -5.15
CA ALA A 79 -10.58 11.88 -3.77
C ALA A 79 -9.44 11.52 -2.82
N ILE A 80 -9.24 12.34 -1.79
CA ILE A 80 -8.35 12.00 -0.67
C ILE A 80 -9.21 11.40 0.43
N SER A 81 -8.85 10.19 0.85
CA SER A 81 -9.39 9.56 2.05
C SER A 81 -8.36 9.71 3.17
N GLU A 82 -8.73 10.27 4.30
CA GLU A 82 -7.84 10.58 5.42
C GLU A 82 -8.41 10.09 6.76
N ILE A 83 -7.51 9.80 7.70
CA ILE A 83 -7.84 9.42 9.08
C ILE A 83 -7.14 10.40 10.00
N SER A 84 -7.85 10.89 11.03
CA SER A 84 -7.27 11.79 12.01
C SER A 84 -6.15 11.10 12.82
N LEU A 85 -5.22 11.87 13.37
CA LEU A 85 -4.12 11.29 14.18
C LEU A 85 -4.63 10.50 15.39
N SER A 86 -5.68 10.98 16.07
CA SER A 86 -6.27 10.25 17.20
C SER A 86 -6.92 8.94 16.77
N ASP A 87 -7.63 8.95 15.63
CA ASP A 87 -8.26 7.75 15.08
C ASP A 87 -7.22 6.72 14.61
N LEU A 88 -6.08 7.19 14.07
CA LEU A 88 -4.95 6.34 13.67
C LEU A 88 -4.37 5.58 14.85
N SER A 89 -4.12 6.25 15.98
CA SER A 89 -3.60 5.58 17.19
C SER A 89 -4.54 4.48 17.66
N GLU A 90 -5.85 4.73 17.68
CA GLU A 90 -6.82 3.69 18.05
C GLU A 90 -6.85 2.51 17.05
N ILE A 91 -6.67 2.79 15.75
CA ILE A 91 -6.59 1.75 14.72
C ILE A 91 -5.29 0.93 14.88
N GLU A 92 -4.17 1.59 15.18
CA GLU A 92 -2.88 0.97 15.47
C GLU A 92 -2.99 0.02 16.65
N ASP A 93 -3.55 0.46 17.78
CA ASP A 93 -3.74 -0.36 18.97
C ASP A 93 -4.58 -1.59 18.66
N ALA A 94 -5.69 -1.43 17.93
CA ALA A 94 -6.55 -2.54 17.53
C ALA A 94 -5.81 -3.56 16.63
N MET A 95 -4.95 -3.09 15.72
CA MET A 95 -4.13 -3.98 14.88
C MET A 95 -3.04 -4.70 15.69
N LEU A 96 -2.39 -4.00 16.63
CA LEU A 96 -1.34 -4.58 17.47
C LEU A 96 -1.90 -5.55 18.53
N GLN A 97 -3.18 -5.50 18.86
CA GLN A 97 -3.84 -6.57 19.62
C GLN A 97 -3.88 -7.91 18.84
N GLN A 98 -3.77 -7.87 17.51
CA GLN A 98 -3.66 -9.07 16.71
C GLN A 98 -2.22 -9.59 16.74
N LYS A 99 -1.99 -10.68 17.49
CA LYS A 99 -0.67 -11.29 17.71
C LYS A 99 0.18 -11.42 16.44
N ARG A 100 -0.41 -11.83 15.31
CA ARG A 100 0.32 -11.98 14.04
C ARG A 100 0.86 -10.64 13.51
N CYS A 101 0.08 -9.58 13.63
CA CYS A 101 0.49 -8.24 13.23
C CYS A 101 1.59 -7.74 14.16
N ASP A 102 1.38 -7.83 15.47
CA ASP A 102 2.34 -7.44 16.50
C ASP A 102 3.70 -8.14 16.33
N ASP A 103 3.73 -9.47 16.27
CA ASP A 103 4.95 -10.27 16.07
C ASP A 103 5.72 -9.79 14.82
N THR A 104 5.00 -9.43 13.75
CA THR A 104 5.61 -8.94 12.51
C THR A 104 6.17 -7.53 12.67
N VAL A 105 5.41 -6.62 13.29
CA VAL A 105 5.84 -5.24 13.56
C VAL A 105 7.06 -5.23 14.48
N GLN A 106 7.02 -5.95 15.60
CA GLN A 106 8.15 -6.06 16.51
C GLN A 106 9.41 -6.59 15.83
N ARG A 107 9.29 -7.63 15.00
CA ARG A 107 10.43 -8.15 14.24
C ARG A 107 11.04 -7.10 13.32
N LEU A 108 10.21 -6.31 12.63
CA LEU A 108 10.67 -5.23 11.74
C LEU A 108 11.35 -4.11 12.53
N LEU A 109 10.76 -3.70 13.66
CA LEU A 109 11.34 -2.68 14.54
C LEU A 109 12.68 -3.12 15.13
N LYS A 110 12.80 -4.38 15.58
CA LYS A 110 14.07 -4.98 16.06
C LYS A 110 15.15 -5.04 14.98
N GLN A 111 14.76 -5.05 13.70
CA GLN A 111 15.69 -4.95 12.56
C GLN A 111 16.05 -3.50 12.21
N GLY A 112 15.63 -2.52 13.01
CA GLY A 112 15.83 -1.09 12.75
C GLY A 112 14.99 -0.54 11.60
N LYS A 113 13.95 -1.26 11.16
CA LYS A 113 13.01 -0.77 10.15
C LYS A 113 12.01 0.19 10.77
N LYS A 114 11.54 1.16 9.99
CA LYS A 114 10.46 2.06 10.39
C LYS A 114 9.13 1.48 9.94
N VAL A 115 8.15 1.44 10.84
CA VAL A 115 6.77 1.03 10.55
C VAL A 115 5.84 2.19 10.87
N CYS A 116 5.04 2.63 9.90
CA CYS A 116 4.18 3.79 10.04
C CYS A 116 2.80 3.50 9.46
N SER A 117 1.75 4.10 10.02
CA SER A 117 0.39 3.96 9.52
C SER A 117 0.16 4.80 8.27
N GLY A 118 -0.70 4.34 7.37
CA GLY A 118 -1.22 5.17 6.29
C GLY A 118 -2.20 6.20 6.86
N ALA A 119 -1.87 7.49 6.81
CA ALA A 119 -2.71 8.56 7.33
C ALA A 119 -3.72 9.06 6.29
N ALA A 120 -3.29 9.17 5.04
CA ALA A 120 -4.17 9.54 3.94
C ALA A 120 -3.82 8.74 2.68
N ALA A 121 -4.79 8.57 1.80
CA ALA A 121 -4.57 7.99 0.50
C ALA A 121 -5.35 8.74 -0.58
N LEU A 122 -4.67 8.92 -1.71
CA LEU A 122 -5.26 9.48 -2.92
C LEU A 122 -5.86 8.33 -3.72
N SER A 123 -7.15 8.42 -3.96
CA SER A 123 -7.91 7.48 -4.77
C SER A 123 -8.52 8.18 -5.99
N ALA A 124 -8.65 7.49 -7.11
CA ALA A 124 -9.37 8.00 -8.26
C ALA A 124 -10.05 6.86 -9.02
N THR A 125 -11.11 7.19 -9.75
CA THR A 125 -11.63 6.33 -10.81
C THR A 125 -10.69 6.41 -11.99
N THR A 126 -10.34 5.28 -12.58
CA THR A 126 -9.35 5.23 -13.65
C THR A 126 -9.87 4.45 -14.82
N ARG A 127 -9.78 5.07 -15.99
CA ARG A 127 -10.05 4.41 -17.26
C ARG A 127 -8.72 4.10 -17.93
N TYR A 128 -8.55 2.85 -18.33
CA TYR A 128 -7.41 2.38 -19.10
C TYR A 128 -7.86 2.10 -20.53
N ARG A 129 -7.01 2.42 -21.50
CA ARG A 129 -7.13 1.94 -22.88
C ARG A 129 -5.86 1.18 -23.23
N VAL A 130 -6.03 -0.06 -23.66
CA VAL A 130 -4.92 -0.97 -23.99
C VAL A 130 -4.75 -1.01 -25.49
N HIS A 131 -3.62 -0.53 -25.98
CA HIS A 131 -3.27 -0.60 -27.40
C HIS A 131 -2.52 -1.89 -27.68
N VAL A 132 -3.02 -2.65 -28.65
CA VAL A 132 -2.45 -3.92 -29.07
C VAL A 132 -1.63 -3.68 -30.33
N GLU A 133 -0.57 -4.45 -30.53
CA GLU A 133 0.21 -4.41 -31.78
C GLU A 133 -0.69 -4.63 -33.00
N ALA A 134 -0.52 -3.82 -34.05
CA ALA A 134 -1.42 -3.78 -35.22
C ALA A 134 -1.69 -5.16 -35.86
N LYS A 135 -0.69 -6.05 -35.82
CA LYS A 135 -0.80 -7.44 -36.33
C LYS A 135 -1.83 -8.30 -35.59
N PHE A 136 -2.23 -7.93 -34.38
CA PHE A 136 -3.25 -8.61 -33.58
C PHE A 136 -4.54 -7.78 -33.42
N GLU A 137 -4.59 -6.53 -33.89
CA GLU A 137 -5.78 -5.67 -33.73
C GLU A 137 -6.97 -6.14 -34.58
N ALA A 138 -6.70 -6.66 -35.77
CA ALA A 138 -7.72 -6.99 -36.76
C ALA A 138 -8.51 -8.28 -36.44
N ASN A 139 -7.95 -9.19 -35.65
CA ASN A 139 -8.57 -10.48 -35.32
C ASN A 139 -9.01 -10.52 -33.84
N ALA A 140 -10.32 -10.67 -33.61
CA ALA A 140 -10.88 -10.76 -32.27
C ALA A 140 -10.37 -11.99 -31.48
N GLU A 141 -10.11 -13.11 -32.16
CA GLU A 141 -9.59 -14.34 -31.53
C GLU A 141 -8.16 -14.14 -30.99
N ASP A 142 -7.33 -13.39 -31.71
CA ASP A 142 -5.97 -13.06 -31.29
C ASP A 142 -5.95 -11.95 -30.22
N ARG A 143 -6.88 -10.99 -30.31
CA ARG A 143 -6.94 -9.83 -29.42
C ARG A 143 -7.48 -10.16 -28.02
N THR A 144 -8.49 -11.02 -27.93
CA THR A 144 -9.17 -11.37 -26.67
C THR A 144 -8.21 -11.87 -25.57
N PRO A 145 -7.30 -12.85 -25.83
CA PRO A 145 -6.39 -13.32 -24.80
C PRO A 145 -5.38 -12.25 -24.35
N ILE A 146 -4.97 -11.34 -25.25
CA ILE A 146 -4.06 -10.23 -24.93
C ILE A 146 -4.74 -9.26 -23.96
N LEU A 147 -5.97 -8.87 -24.26
CA LEU A 147 -6.76 -7.97 -23.43
C LEU A 147 -7.10 -8.60 -22.07
N GLY A 148 -7.38 -9.91 -22.03
CA GLY A 148 -7.58 -10.64 -20.77
C GLY A 148 -6.34 -10.63 -19.88
N ALA A 149 -5.15 -10.82 -20.46
CA ALA A 149 -3.88 -10.73 -19.72
C ALA A 149 -3.62 -9.30 -19.21
N ALA A 150 -3.89 -8.28 -20.04
CA ALA A 150 -3.75 -6.88 -19.65
C ALA A 150 -4.70 -6.53 -18.49
N GLN A 151 -5.97 -6.93 -18.56
CA GLN A 151 -6.94 -6.71 -17.48
C GLN A 151 -6.49 -7.37 -16.17
N LYS A 152 -6.00 -8.61 -16.24
CA LYS A 152 -5.50 -9.33 -15.07
C LYS A 152 -4.30 -8.61 -14.44
N ALA A 153 -3.33 -8.20 -15.26
CA ALA A 153 -2.17 -7.46 -14.78
C ALA A 153 -2.54 -6.11 -14.17
N LEU A 154 -3.50 -5.39 -14.77
CA LEU A 154 -4.04 -4.14 -14.20
C LEU A 154 -4.67 -4.39 -12.83
N ALA A 155 -5.46 -5.46 -12.67
CA ALA A 155 -6.08 -5.83 -11.41
C ALA A 155 -5.05 -6.22 -10.34
N GLU A 156 -4.03 -7.00 -10.70
CA GLU A 156 -2.94 -7.39 -9.80
C GLU A 156 -2.10 -6.19 -9.39
N HIS A 157 -1.76 -5.31 -10.32
CA HIS A 157 -0.97 -4.11 -10.08
C HIS A 157 -1.68 -3.14 -9.13
N THR A 158 -2.97 -2.90 -9.37
CA THR A 158 -3.79 -1.98 -8.58
C THR A 158 -4.33 -2.60 -7.29
N GLN A 159 -4.26 -3.94 -7.17
CA GLN A 159 -4.89 -4.72 -6.10
C GLN A 159 -6.39 -4.43 -5.95
N SER A 160 -7.04 -4.15 -7.09
CA SER A 160 -8.43 -3.72 -7.16
C SER A 160 -9.16 -4.45 -8.30
N GLN A 161 -10.50 -4.39 -8.25
CA GLN A 161 -11.32 -4.92 -9.32
C GLN A 161 -11.26 -3.99 -10.55
N ILE A 162 -10.89 -4.57 -11.70
CA ILE A 162 -10.88 -3.89 -12.98
C ILE A 162 -11.96 -4.51 -13.86
N GLN A 163 -12.87 -3.67 -14.37
CA GLN A 163 -13.99 -4.07 -15.21
C GLN A 163 -13.71 -3.69 -16.67
N SER A 164 -14.14 -4.51 -17.61
CA SER A 164 -14.18 -4.12 -19.03
C SER A 164 -15.37 -3.20 -19.25
N ILE A 165 -15.13 -2.04 -19.86
CA ILE A 165 -16.16 -1.03 -20.21
C ILE A 165 -16.28 -0.81 -21.72
N GLY A 166 -15.50 -1.57 -22.49
CA GLY A 166 -15.44 -1.49 -23.93
C GLY A 166 -14.49 -2.53 -24.49
N THR A 167 -14.27 -2.47 -25.80
CA THR A 167 -13.47 -3.45 -26.53
C THR A 167 -12.03 -3.53 -26.04
N ASP A 168 -11.40 -2.38 -25.83
CA ASP A 168 -10.00 -2.19 -25.45
C ASP A 168 -9.88 -1.34 -24.18
N GLN A 169 -11.01 -1.13 -23.49
CA GLN A 169 -11.14 -0.18 -22.40
C GLN A 169 -11.54 -0.87 -21.11
N PHE A 170 -10.85 -0.47 -20.03
CA PHE A 170 -11.07 -0.98 -18.70
C PHE A 170 -11.28 0.16 -17.71
N SER A 171 -12.03 -0.09 -16.64
CA SER A 171 -12.26 0.86 -15.56
C SER A 171 -12.02 0.20 -14.22
N GLY A 172 -11.35 0.93 -13.33
CA GLY A 172 -11.26 0.59 -11.92
C GLY A 172 -11.67 1.79 -11.08
N GLU A 173 -12.48 1.55 -10.05
CA GLU A 173 -12.91 2.58 -9.12
C GLU A 173 -12.08 2.54 -7.84
N ASN A 174 -11.93 3.70 -7.20
CA ASN A 174 -11.19 3.85 -5.94
C ASN A 174 -9.77 3.25 -6.01
N LEU A 175 -9.09 3.40 -7.14
CA LEU A 175 -7.71 2.95 -7.29
C LEU A 175 -6.80 3.90 -6.53
N PHE A 176 -5.93 3.36 -5.68
CA PHE A 176 -5.04 4.17 -4.84
C PHE A 176 -3.75 4.50 -5.58
N TYR A 177 -3.51 5.79 -5.77
CA TYR A 177 -2.36 6.31 -6.51
C TYR A 177 -1.21 6.68 -5.58
N GLY A 178 -1.52 7.19 -4.39
CA GLY A 178 -0.52 7.54 -3.40
C GLY A 178 -1.02 7.32 -1.99
N ILE A 179 -0.10 6.99 -1.09
CA ILE A 179 -0.34 6.89 0.34
C ILE A 179 0.59 7.87 1.04
N GLN A 180 0.01 8.71 1.87
CA GLN A 180 0.73 9.51 2.84
C GLN A 180 0.81 8.73 4.14
N LEU A 181 2.02 8.38 4.56
CA LEU A 181 2.25 7.78 5.86
C LEU A 181 2.15 8.84 6.96
N SER A 182 1.78 8.41 8.17
CA SER A 182 1.85 9.22 9.38
C SER A 182 3.30 9.63 9.64
N GLU A 183 3.49 10.88 10.09
CA GLU A 183 4.78 11.35 10.58
C GLU A 183 5.17 10.67 11.89
N LEU A 184 4.17 10.18 12.63
CA LEU A 184 4.34 9.40 13.85
C LEU A 184 4.34 7.92 13.49
N CYS A 185 5.53 7.33 13.48
CA CYS A 185 5.74 5.90 13.25
C CYS A 185 5.75 5.14 14.58
N ILE A 186 5.40 3.86 14.52
CA ILE A 186 5.42 2.96 15.67
C ILE A 186 6.86 2.79 16.16
N THR A 187 7.04 2.84 17.48
CA THR A 187 8.32 2.56 18.15
C THR A 187 8.22 1.25 18.95
N LEU A 188 9.35 0.73 19.41
CA LEU A 188 9.37 -0.46 20.27
C LEU A 188 8.52 -0.27 21.53
N ASP A 189 8.51 0.94 22.10
CA ASP A 189 7.75 1.28 23.31
C ASP A 189 6.23 1.24 23.08
N THR A 190 5.77 1.56 21.87
CA THR A 190 4.34 1.57 21.51
C THR A 190 3.86 0.25 20.91
N ALA A 191 4.78 -0.63 20.48
CA ALA A 191 4.46 -1.94 19.91
C ALA A 191 4.11 -3.02 20.96
N THR A 192 3.92 -2.65 22.23
CA THR A 192 3.64 -3.58 23.34
C THR A 192 4.69 -4.69 23.47
N GLU A 193 5.86 -4.37 24.01
CA GLU A 193 6.73 -5.43 24.55
C GLU A 193 5.96 -6.21 25.63
N PRO A 194 5.86 -7.55 25.57
CA PRO A 194 5.67 -8.30 26.80
C PRO A 194 6.94 -8.05 27.62
N SER A 195 6.82 -7.26 28.69
CA SER A 195 7.92 -6.97 29.61
C SER A 195 8.48 -8.27 30.17
N VAL A 196 9.52 -8.81 29.54
CA VAL A 196 10.45 -9.69 30.24
C VAL A 196 11.52 -8.76 30.78
N LEU A 197 11.32 -8.32 32.02
CA LEU A 197 12.37 -7.79 32.86
C LEU A 197 13.48 -8.84 32.94
N THR A 198 14.45 -8.80 32.03
CA THR A 198 15.76 -9.34 32.32
C THR A 198 16.36 -8.41 33.36
N ASN A 199 16.15 -8.74 34.63
CA ASN A 199 17.00 -8.29 35.72
C ASN A 199 18.43 -8.78 35.41
N SER A 200 19.17 -7.96 34.69
CA SER A 200 20.60 -8.05 34.52
C SER A 200 21.15 -6.68 34.83
N ASP A 201 21.09 -6.33 36.11
CA ASP A 201 22.03 -5.43 36.79
C ASP A 201 21.62 -5.30 38.27
N VAL A 202 21.86 -6.37 39.03
CA VAL A 202 22.07 -6.23 40.49
C VAL A 202 23.55 -6.54 40.73
N PRO A 203 24.39 -5.53 41.03
CA PRO A 203 25.75 -5.78 41.49
C PRO A 203 25.68 -6.61 42.78
N GLN A 204 26.23 -7.82 42.76
CA GLN A 204 26.40 -8.61 43.99
C GLN A 204 27.26 -7.83 44.99
N PRO A 205 26.85 -7.73 46.27
CA PRO A 205 27.70 -7.16 47.29
C PRO A 205 28.95 -8.04 47.51
N PRO A 206 30.11 -7.43 47.81
CA PRO A 206 31.36 -8.18 47.95
C PRO A 206 31.32 -9.15 49.13
N ALA A 207 31.93 -10.32 48.94
CA ALA A 207 32.00 -11.39 49.94
C ALA A 207 32.65 -10.90 51.26
N PRO A 208 32.15 -11.34 52.43
CA PRO A 208 32.75 -10.99 53.70
C PRO A 208 34.13 -11.62 53.84
N ARG A 209 35.11 -10.81 54.28
CA ARG A 209 36.42 -11.29 54.72
C ARG A 209 36.23 -12.12 56.00
N SER A 210 36.47 -13.42 55.90
CA SER A 210 36.74 -14.24 57.08
C SER A 210 38.23 -14.15 57.40
N GLY A 211 38.55 -13.48 58.50
CA GLY A 211 39.88 -13.56 59.11
C GLY A 211 39.96 -14.75 60.06
N ILE A 212 41.08 -15.46 60.01
CA ILE A 212 41.89 -15.91 61.15
C ILE A 212 43.35 -15.71 60.74
#